data_AF-A0A851X6R6-F1
#
_entry.id   AF-A0A851X6R6-F1
#
_cell.length_a   1.000
_cell.length_b   1.000
_cell.length_c   1.000
_cell.angle_alpha   90.00
_cell.angle_beta   90.00
_cell.angle_gamma   90.00
#
_symmetry.space_group_name_H-M   'P 1'
#
loop_
_entity.id
_entity.type
_entity.pdbx_description
1 polymer ?
#
loop_
_entity_poly.entity_id
_entity_poly.type
_entity_poly.pdbx_seq_one_letter_code
_entity_poly.pdbx_strand_id
1 'polypeptide(L)'
;YGTLPSRRALKNSRLVSQKDDVHLCIMCLRAIMNYQVLSPCGGDTAVTTATMADAVPAPSPQYGFNLVMSHPHAVNEIALSLNNKNPRMKALVLELLAAVCLVRGGHEIILAAFDNFKEVCKEKHRFERLMEYFRNEDSSIDFMVACMQFINIVVHSVEDMNFRVHLQYEFTKLGLEEFLQKSRHTESEKLQVQIQAYLDNVFDVGGLLEDAETKNVALEKVEELEEHLSHLTEKLLDLENENMMRVAELEKQLLQREKELEVVKVRCGGRRGCREWGRVPTPPGLTLAVRRGSPRGTPKRGHLRAELCPGWEGSQTGRFPVLGHARGWAVPRIGVSPSDGFAGKCPPAPPLPGASPSIALTVGLSAIRIKKPIKTKFRLPVFNWTALKPSQISGTVFSELDDERVLEDLDLERFEELFKTKAQGPALDLVCAKSKAAQKVATKVTLLEANRAKNLAITLRKAGRSADEICRAIHTFDLATLPVDFVECLMRFLPTEAEAKALRQYERERKPLEELADEDRFMLQFSKVERLPQRMAIMAFLGNFAENIQMLTPVRSW
;
A
#
# COMPACT_ATOMS: atom_id res chain seq x y z
N TYR A 1 21.64 46.16 -19.29
CA TYR A 1 21.70 47.53 -18.76
C TYR A 1 20.99 47.59 -17.43
N GLY A 2 21.72 47.66 -16.31
CA GLY A 2 21.13 47.67 -14.97
C GLY A 2 20.84 49.09 -14.47
N THR A 3 19.58 49.48 -14.38
CA THR A 3 19.17 50.66 -13.62
C THR A 3 19.19 50.36 -12.13
N LEU A 4 20.21 50.87 -11.43
CA LEU A 4 20.23 50.87 -9.96
C LEU A 4 18.93 51.50 -9.42
N PRO A 5 18.24 50.87 -8.45
CA PRO A 5 17.00 51.41 -7.91
C PRO A 5 17.27 52.79 -7.29
N SER A 6 16.54 53.79 -7.76
CA SER A 6 16.67 55.17 -7.29
C SER A 6 16.63 55.24 -5.76
N ARG A 7 17.46 56.09 -5.16
CA ARG A 7 17.55 56.25 -3.68
C ARG A 7 16.21 56.62 -3.03
N ARG A 8 15.23 57.11 -3.82
CA ARG A 8 13.82 57.30 -3.43
C ARG A 8 13.04 55.98 -3.40
N ALA A 9 13.16 55.14 -4.43
CA ALA A 9 12.54 53.81 -4.48
C ALA A 9 13.02 52.92 -3.33
N LEU A 10 14.33 52.95 -3.01
CA LEU A 10 14.89 52.21 -1.86
C LEU A 10 14.34 52.68 -0.50
N LYS A 11 14.01 53.97 -0.36
CA LYS A 11 13.36 54.52 0.85
C LYS A 11 11.89 54.09 0.94
N ASN A 12 11.16 54.19 -0.17
CA ASN A 12 9.75 53.80 -0.22
C ASN A 12 9.59 52.28 -0.02
N SER A 13 10.49 51.47 -0.59
CA SER A 13 10.55 50.01 -0.40
C SER A 13 10.70 49.62 1.08
N ARG A 14 11.56 50.30 1.85
CA ARG A 14 11.69 50.07 3.30
C ARG A 14 10.41 50.39 4.08
N LEU A 15 9.63 51.37 3.62
CA LEU A 15 8.35 51.77 4.24
C LEU A 15 7.23 50.77 3.91
N VAL A 16 7.21 50.23 2.69
CA VAL A 16 6.26 49.19 2.25
C VAL A 16 6.61 47.83 2.89
N SER A 17 7.90 47.50 3.03
CA SER A 17 8.37 46.27 3.68
C SER A 17 8.07 46.19 5.19
N GLN A 18 7.60 47.29 5.81
CA GLN A 18 7.11 47.29 7.20
C GLN A 18 5.60 47.00 7.31
N LYS A 19 4.89 46.92 6.17
CA LYS A 19 3.46 46.63 6.09
C LYS A 19 3.23 45.18 5.67
N ASP A 20 2.02 44.69 5.93
CA ASP A 20 1.56 43.37 5.47
C ASP A 20 1.37 43.28 3.94
N ASP A 21 1.62 44.35 3.19
CA ASP A 21 1.54 44.43 1.72
C ASP A 21 2.27 43.25 1.04
N VAL A 22 3.48 42.89 1.51
CA VAL A 22 4.24 41.75 0.97
C VAL A 22 3.58 40.41 1.30
N HIS A 23 2.97 40.28 2.50
CA HIS A 23 2.22 39.06 2.87
C HIS A 23 1.01 38.88 1.97
N LEU A 24 0.28 39.97 1.72
CA LEU A 24 -0.89 39.99 0.86
C LEU A 24 -0.54 39.61 -0.59
N CYS A 25 0.59 40.08 -1.12
CA CYS A 25 1.08 39.66 -2.44
C CYS A 25 1.30 38.14 -2.53
N ILE A 26 1.92 37.51 -1.52
CA ILE A 26 2.10 36.05 -1.47
C ILE A 26 0.75 35.32 -1.33
N MET A 27 -0.20 35.86 -0.56
CA MET A 27 -1.56 35.31 -0.48
C MET A 27 -2.32 35.41 -1.82
N CYS A 28 -2.15 36.49 -2.58
CA CYS A 28 -2.70 36.63 -3.93
C CYS A 28 -2.09 35.62 -4.90
N LEU A 29 -0.77 35.41 -4.86
CA LEU A 29 -0.10 34.37 -5.66
C LEU A 29 -0.60 32.97 -5.31
N ARG A 30 -0.81 32.66 -4.02
CA ARG A 30 -1.46 31.41 -3.57
C ARG A 30 -2.86 31.26 -4.17
N ALA A 31 -3.66 32.32 -4.20
CA ALA A 31 -5.00 32.28 -4.78
C ALA A 31 -4.97 32.03 -6.30
N ILE A 32 -4.02 32.63 -7.03
CA ILE A 32 -3.80 32.41 -8.46
C ILE A 32 -3.34 30.96 -8.73
N MET A 33 -2.42 30.44 -7.93
CA MET A 33 -1.92 29.06 -8.03
C MET A 33 -3.00 28.02 -7.68
N ASN A 34 -3.93 28.35 -6.79
CA ASN A 34 -5.09 27.51 -6.47
C ASN A 34 -6.26 27.68 -7.46
N TYR A 35 -6.15 28.55 -8.47
CA TYR A 35 -7.25 28.84 -9.39
C TYR A 35 -7.47 27.71 -10.41
N GLN A 36 -8.25 26.71 -9.99
CA GLN A 36 -8.89 25.75 -10.88
C GLN A 36 -9.98 26.47 -11.66
N VAL A 37 -9.85 26.52 -12.99
CA VAL A 37 -10.93 27.01 -13.85
C VAL A 37 -12.10 26.04 -13.74
N LEU A 38 -13.16 26.47 -13.05
CA LEU A 38 -14.46 25.84 -13.16
C LEU A 38 -14.94 26.03 -14.59
N SER A 39 -14.89 24.98 -15.41
CA SER A 39 -15.54 24.98 -16.72
C SER A 39 -17.01 25.39 -16.56
N PRO A 40 -17.51 26.37 -17.32
CA PRO A 40 -18.91 26.75 -17.26
C PRO A 40 -19.75 25.61 -17.84
N CYS A 41 -20.44 24.88 -16.96
CA CYS A 41 -21.44 23.90 -17.39
C CYS A 41 -22.64 24.61 -18.03
N GLY A 42 -22.78 24.44 -19.34
CA GLY A 42 -24.05 24.42 -20.08
C GLY A 42 -25.01 25.60 -19.88
N GLY A 43 -24.99 26.55 -20.81
CA GLY A 43 -26.09 27.48 -21.06
C GLY A 43 -26.22 27.74 -22.55
N ASP A 44 -27.27 27.19 -23.17
CA ASP A 44 -27.53 27.36 -24.61
C ASP A 44 -27.83 28.83 -24.96
N THR A 45 -27.15 29.36 -25.97
CA THR A 45 -27.78 30.17 -27.03
C THR A 45 -26.80 30.40 -28.19
N ALA A 46 -27.31 30.33 -29.42
CA ALA A 46 -26.49 30.42 -30.62
C ALA A 46 -26.03 31.85 -30.94
N VAL A 47 -24.77 32.02 -31.33
CA VAL A 47 -24.36 33.12 -32.22
C VAL A 47 -23.48 32.56 -33.35
N THR A 48 -23.86 32.98 -34.54
CA THR A 48 -23.37 32.65 -35.88
C THR A 48 -21.88 32.93 -36.13
N THR A 49 -21.25 32.03 -36.89
CA THR A 49 -20.18 32.29 -37.90
C THR A 49 -19.08 33.31 -37.57
N ALA A 50 -17.90 32.82 -37.21
CA ALA A 50 -16.61 33.48 -37.46
C ALA A 50 -15.57 32.44 -37.93
N THR A 51 -14.61 32.88 -38.73
CA THR A 51 -13.64 32.03 -39.47
C THR A 51 -12.47 31.53 -38.61
N MET A 52 -11.72 30.57 -39.17
CA MET A 52 -10.54 29.92 -38.57
C MET A 52 -9.42 30.88 -38.10
N ALA A 53 -8.50 30.29 -37.31
CA ALA A 53 -7.22 30.82 -36.83
C ALA A 53 -7.24 31.66 -35.55
N ASP A 54 -7.67 31.04 -34.44
CA ASP A 54 -6.88 30.99 -33.19
C ASP A 54 -7.55 30.05 -32.18
N ALA A 55 -7.17 28.77 -32.22
CA ALA A 55 -7.61 27.78 -31.23
C ALA A 55 -6.79 27.94 -29.94
N VAL A 56 -7.15 28.94 -29.12
CA VAL A 56 -6.65 29.04 -27.74
C VAL A 56 -6.94 27.71 -27.03
N PRO A 57 -5.92 26.98 -26.54
CA PRO A 57 -6.16 25.70 -25.88
C PRO A 57 -7.10 25.89 -24.69
N ALA A 58 -8.09 25.02 -24.55
CA ALA A 58 -9.03 25.07 -23.45
C ALA A 58 -8.24 25.11 -22.11
N PRO A 59 -8.50 26.09 -21.22
CA PRO A 59 -7.66 26.30 -20.06
C PRO A 59 -7.73 25.07 -19.16
N SER A 60 -6.57 24.43 -18.95
CA SER A 60 -6.43 23.32 -18.01
C SER A 60 -6.89 23.74 -16.61
N PRO A 61 -7.29 22.80 -15.74
CA PRO A 61 -7.65 23.08 -14.34
C PRO A 61 -6.47 23.59 -13.48
N GLN A 62 -5.35 24.00 -14.09
CA GLN A 62 -4.17 24.58 -13.45
C GLN A 62 -3.68 25.85 -14.20
N TYR A 63 -4.54 26.52 -14.97
CA TYR A 63 -4.15 27.67 -15.81
C TYR A 63 -3.35 28.75 -15.06
N GLY A 64 -3.82 29.20 -13.88
CA GLY A 64 -3.11 30.20 -13.08
C GLY A 64 -1.77 29.71 -12.52
N PHE A 65 -1.69 28.42 -12.16
CA PHE A 65 -0.47 27.77 -11.68
C PHE A 65 0.59 27.65 -12.79
N ASN A 66 0.19 27.18 -13.97
CA ASN A 66 1.06 27.08 -15.14
C ASN A 66 1.58 28.46 -15.59
N LEU A 67 0.74 29.50 -15.51
CA LEU A 67 1.17 30.87 -15.80
C LEU A 67 2.27 31.33 -14.84
N VAL A 68 2.14 31.05 -13.53
CA VAL A 68 3.18 31.35 -12.53
C VAL A 68 4.49 30.60 -12.80
N MET A 69 4.42 29.31 -13.15
CA MET A 69 5.62 28.53 -13.51
C MET A 69 6.31 29.03 -14.78
N SER A 70 5.53 29.42 -15.79
CA SER A 70 6.08 29.93 -17.05
C SER A 70 6.67 31.34 -16.96
N HIS A 71 6.36 32.09 -15.89
CA HIS A 71 6.78 33.48 -15.75
C HIS A 71 8.21 33.59 -15.19
N PRO A 72 9.21 34.11 -15.94
CA PRO A 72 10.64 33.98 -15.62
C PRO A 72 11.10 34.50 -14.26
N HIS A 73 10.32 35.40 -13.64
CA HIS A 73 10.67 36.02 -12.35
C HIS A 73 9.75 35.63 -11.20
N ALA A 74 8.63 34.93 -11.46
CA ALA A 74 7.60 34.76 -10.43
C ALA A 74 8.08 33.87 -9.28
N VAL A 75 8.66 32.70 -9.59
CA VAL A 75 9.18 31.77 -8.58
C VAL A 75 10.42 32.35 -7.87
N ASN A 76 11.27 33.09 -8.59
CA ASN A 76 12.45 33.73 -8.02
C ASN A 76 12.07 34.80 -6.97
N GLU A 77 11.08 35.66 -7.24
CA GLU A 77 10.60 36.66 -6.27
C GLU A 77 9.85 36.02 -5.09
N ILE A 78 9.16 34.89 -5.30
CA ILE A 78 8.61 34.07 -4.21
C ILE A 78 9.75 33.55 -3.32
N ALA A 79 10.82 33.00 -3.89
CA ALA A 79 11.99 32.55 -3.14
C ALA A 79 12.67 33.70 -2.37
N LEU A 80 12.89 34.86 -3.00
CA LEU A 80 13.47 36.05 -2.35
C LEU A 80 12.63 36.55 -1.17
N SER A 81 11.30 36.34 -1.21
CA SER A 81 10.38 36.69 -0.12
C SER A 81 10.60 35.87 1.17
N LEU A 82 11.36 34.78 1.13
CA LEU A 82 11.81 34.02 2.31
C LEU A 82 12.64 34.88 3.29
N ASN A 83 13.29 35.95 2.81
CA ASN A 83 14.03 36.91 3.65
C ASN A 83 13.11 37.75 4.57
N ASN A 84 11.78 37.63 4.48
CA ASN A 84 10.88 38.36 5.36
C ASN A 84 11.00 37.90 6.83
N LYS A 85 10.92 38.85 7.76
CA LYS A 85 11.03 38.56 9.20
C LYS A 85 9.86 37.72 9.73
N ASN A 86 8.66 37.86 9.17
CA ASN A 86 7.46 37.17 9.66
C ASN A 86 7.53 35.65 9.39
N PRO A 87 7.58 34.77 10.41
CA PRO A 87 7.69 33.33 10.21
C PRO A 87 6.46 32.74 9.49
N ARG A 88 5.27 33.32 9.65
CA ARG A 88 4.07 32.89 8.90
C ARG A 88 4.20 33.14 7.41
N MET A 89 4.90 34.21 7.00
CA MET A 89 5.19 34.46 5.60
C MET A 89 6.22 33.46 5.07
N LYS A 90 7.28 33.17 5.83
CA LYS A 90 8.27 32.16 5.45
C LYS A 90 7.61 30.78 5.25
N ALA A 91 6.73 30.37 6.18
CA ALA A 91 5.97 29.13 6.07
C ALA A 91 5.13 29.08 4.78
N LEU A 92 4.39 30.16 4.51
CA LEU A 92 3.56 30.29 3.30
C LEU A 92 4.37 30.25 2.00
N VAL A 93 5.55 30.88 1.98
CA VAL A 93 6.49 30.83 0.85
C VAL A 93 6.97 29.39 0.63
N LEU A 94 7.35 28.68 1.69
CA LEU A 94 7.81 27.29 1.61
C LEU A 94 6.69 26.33 1.16
N GLU A 95 5.46 26.52 1.62
CA GLU A 95 4.29 25.77 1.12
C GLU A 95 4.10 25.93 -0.40
N LEU A 96 4.27 27.16 -0.93
CA LEU A 96 4.13 27.43 -2.37
C LEU A 96 5.29 26.84 -3.18
N LEU A 97 6.53 27.00 -2.71
CA LEU A 97 7.71 26.44 -3.36
C LEU A 97 7.68 24.90 -3.35
N ALA A 98 7.21 24.29 -2.26
CA ALA A 98 6.98 22.85 -2.16
C ALA A 98 5.93 22.36 -3.18
N ALA A 99 4.83 23.09 -3.35
CA ALA A 99 3.80 22.76 -4.34
C ALA A 99 4.32 22.85 -5.79
N VAL A 100 5.16 23.82 -6.11
CA VAL A 100 5.84 23.91 -7.43
C VAL A 100 6.89 22.80 -7.58
N CYS A 101 7.63 22.45 -6.52
CA CYS A 101 8.66 21.42 -6.58
C CYS A 101 8.11 20.03 -6.93
N LEU A 102 6.86 19.73 -6.55
CA LEU A 102 6.22 18.42 -6.76
C LEU A 102 5.64 18.17 -8.16
N VAL A 103 5.55 19.19 -9.03
CA VAL A 103 5.03 19.01 -10.39
C VAL A 103 6.14 18.73 -11.41
N ARG A 104 5.79 18.06 -12.52
CA ARG A 104 6.75 17.77 -13.61
C ARG A 104 7.43 19.06 -14.10
N GLY A 105 8.75 19.05 -14.18
CA GLY A 105 9.59 20.20 -14.54
C GLY A 105 9.71 21.29 -13.46
N GLY A 106 8.94 21.23 -12.37
CA GLY A 106 8.96 22.24 -11.31
C GLY A 106 10.20 22.18 -10.41
N HIS A 107 10.82 21.01 -10.26
CA HIS A 107 12.04 20.84 -9.46
C HIS A 107 13.21 21.69 -9.98
N GLU A 108 13.44 21.67 -11.30
CA GLU A 108 14.49 22.49 -11.95
C GLU A 108 14.25 24.00 -11.75
N ILE A 109 12.99 24.44 -11.84
CA ILE A 109 12.62 25.85 -11.60
C ILE A 109 12.90 26.25 -10.15
N ILE A 110 12.64 25.37 -9.18
CA ILE A 110 12.97 25.61 -7.77
C ILE A 110 14.48 25.70 -7.55
N LEU A 111 15.27 24.79 -8.13
CA LEU A 111 16.73 24.88 -8.01
C LEU A 111 17.28 26.16 -8.64
N ALA A 112 16.84 26.52 -9.85
CA ALA A 112 17.23 27.77 -10.51
C ALA A 112 16.83 29.02 -9.71
N ALA A 113 15.66 28.99 -9.05
CA ALA A 113 15.23 30.07 -8.15
C ALA A 113 16.13 30.20 -6.91
N PHE A 114 16.61 29.08 -6.34
CA PHE A 114 17.56 29.09 -5.22
C PHE A 114 19.01 29.41 -5.63
N ASP A 115 19.42 29.08 -6.86
CA ASP A 115 20.69 29.57 -7.41
C ASP A 115 20.65 31.09 -7.65
N ASN A 116 19.52 31.63 -8.14
CA ASN A 116 19.31 33.08 -8.19
C ASN A 116 19.26 33.72 -6.79
N PHE A 117 18.60 33.07 -5.81
CA PHE A 117 18.57 33.51 -4.43
C PHE A 117 19.99 33.62 -3.85
N LYS A 118 20.85 32.60 -4.08
CA LYS A 118 22.25 32.57 -3.69
C LYS A 118 23.03 33.76 -4.26
N GLU A 119 22.89 34.08 -5.55
CA GLU A 119 23.56 35.22 -6.17
C GLU A 119 23.09 36.57 -5.60
N VAL A 120 21.77 36.77 -5.47
CA VAL A 120 21.17 38.03 -5.01
C VAL A 120 21.44 38.26 -3.52
N CYS A 121 21.34 37.22 -2.69
CA CYS A 121 21.57 37.28 -1.25
C CYS A 121 23.06 37.15 -0.86
N LYS A 122 23.92 36.77 -1.82
CA LYS A 122 25.38 36.53 -1.66
C LYS A 122 25.70 35.40 -0.69
N GLU A 123 24.98 34.29 -0.79
CA GLU A 123 25.30 33.05 -0.08
C GLU A 123 26.54 32.38 -0.69
N LYS A 124 27.29 31.60 0.11
CA LYS A 124 28.38 30.76 -0.41
C LYS A 124 27.82 29.48 -1.04
N HIS A 125 26.83 28.91 -0.38
CA HIS A 125 26.12 27.70 -0.81
C HIS A 125 24.63 28.01 -0.98
N ARG A 126 23.96 27.36 -1.95
CA ARG A 126 22.50 27.46 -2.06
C ARG A 126 21.87 26.88 -0.79
N PHE A 127 20.72 27.43 -0.39
CA PHE A 127 20.00 27.09 0.85
C PHE A 127 20.69 27.49 2.17
N GLU A 128 21.80 28.25 2.16
CA GLU A 128 22.53 28.62 3.38
C GLU A 128 21.67 29.44 4.36
N ARG A 129 20.94 30.45 3.87
CA ARG A 129 19.99 31.24 4.69
C ARG A 129 18.73 30.48 5.06
N LEU A 130 18.28 29.55 4.22
CA LEU A 130 17.16 28.66 4.58
C LEU A 130 17.54 27.85 5.84
N MET A 131 18.76 27.31 5.87
CA MET A 131 19.31 26.60 7.03
C MET A 131 19.70 27.52 8.20
N GLU A 132 20.01 28.79 7.96
CA GLU A 132 20.11 29.81 9.03
C GLU A 132 18.74 30.05 9.70
N TYR A 133 17.68 30.25 8.91
CA TYR A 133 16.33 30.48 9.44
C TYR A 133 15.78 29.24 10.14
N PHE A 134 15.99 28.05 9.58
CA PHE A 134 15.48 26.81 10.18
C PHE A 134 16.13 26.49 11.53
N ARG A 135 17.45 26.73 11.68
CA ARG A 135 18.18 26.43 12.92
C ARG A 135 18.00 27.47 14.03
N ASN A 136 17.55 28.68 13.70
CA ASN A 136 17.45 29.80 14.65
C ASN A 136 16.00 30.15 15.05
N GLU A 137 14.98 29.48 14.50
CA GLU A 137 13.56 29.81 14.68
C GLU A 137 12.82 28.76 15.52
N ASP A 138 13.02 28.80 16.85
CA ASP A 138 12.29 27.93 17.78
C ASP A 138 10.84 28.40 18.03
N SER A 139 10.50 29.64 17.68
CA SER A 139 9.22 30.27 18.06
C SER A 139 8.02 29.86 17.20
N SER A 140 8.23 29.23 16.04
CA SER A 140 7.14 28.94 15.08
C SER A 140 7.20 27.50 14.55
N ILE A 141 6.45 26.62 15.21
CA ILE A 141 6.28 25.21 14.80
C ILE A 141 5.83 25.10 13.34
N ASP A 142 4.85 25.89 12.90
CA ASP A 142 4.31 25.80 11.54
C ASP A 142 5.36 26.17 10.47
N PHE A 143 6.26 27.12 10.75
CA PHE A 143 7.41 27.39 9.88
C PHE A 143 8.40 26.22 9.87
N MET A 144 8.76 25.67 11.03
CA MET A 144 9.66 24.51 11.08
C MET A 144 9.09 23.29 10.32
N VAL A 145 7.78 23.03 10.44
CA VAL A 145 7.07 21.98 9.70
C VAL A 145 7.12 22.24 8.20
N ALA A 146 6.79 23.45 7.74
CA ALA A 146 6.84 23.81 6.32
C ALA A 146 8.26 23.78 5.74
N CYS A 147 9.27 24.18 6.52
CA CYS A 147 10.68 24.12 6.15
C CYS A 147 11.17 22.69 6.02
N MET A 148 10.89 21.84 7.01
CA MET A 148 11.24 20.42 6.97
C MET A 148 10.53 19.72 5.79
N GLN A 149 9.25 19.99 5.59
CA GLN A 149 8.49 19.44 4.46
C GLN A 149 9.06 19.88 3.10
N PHE A 150 9.48 21.14 2.95
CA PHE A 150 10.14 21.61 1.74
C PHE A 150 11.49 20.91 1.50
N ILE A 151 12.30 20.73 2.54
CA ILE A 151 13.58 19.98 2.46
C ILE A 151 13.33 18.53 2.04
N ASN A 152 12.34 17.86 2.65
CA ASN A 152 11.96 16.48 2.29
C ASN A 152 11.59 16.38 0.81
N ILE A 153 10.82 17.33 0.30
CA ILE A 153 10.39 17.36 -1.09
C ILE A 153 11.57 17.63 -2.01
N VAL A 154 12.35 18.70 -1.81
CA VAL A 154 13.44 19.06 -2.74
C VAL A 154 14.55 18.01 -2.80
N VAL A 155 14.82 17.30 -1.71
CA VAL A 155 15.84 16.22 -1.68
C VAL A 155 15.27 14.89 -2.21
N HIS A 156 14.08 14.47 -1.81
CA HIS A 156 13.60 13.09 -2.04
C HIS A 156 12.63 12.93 -3.21
N SER A 157 12.14 14.01 -3.84
CA SER A 157 11.25 13.91 -5.02
C SER A 157 11.96 13.68 -6.36
N VAL A 158 13.29 13.79 -6.41
CA VAL A 158 14.06 13.60 -7.66
C VAL A 158 14.11 12.14 -8.11
N GLU A 159 14.10 11.95 -9.43
CA GLU A 159 14.10 10.61 -10.05
C GLU A 159 15.49 9.97 -10.11
N ASP A 160 16.56 10.76 -10.31
CA ASP A 160 17.95 10.26 -10.27
C ASP A 160 18.45 10.11 -8.82
N MET A 161 18.78 8.88 -8.45
CA MET A 161 19.30 8.53 -7.13
C MET A 161 20.68 9.14 -6.85
N ASN A 162 21.52 9.35 -7.86
CA ASN A 162 22.81 10.02 -7.68
C ASN A 162 22.61 11.51 -7.35
N PHE A 163 21.68 12.15 -8.06
CA PHE A 163 21.29 13.53 -7.78
C PHE A 163 20.62 13.68 -6.41
N ARG A 164 19.80 12.70 -5.99
CA ARG A 164 19.24 12.63 -4.62
C ARG A 164 20.34 12.60 -3.55
N VAL A 165 21.34 11.73 -3.69
CA VAL A 165 22.48 11.64 -2.76
C VAL A 165 23.29 12.94 -2.76
N HIS A 166 23.48 13.57 -3.93
CA HIS A 166 24.15 14.87 -4.03
C HIS A 166 23.41 15.98 -3.28
N LEU A 167 22.09 16.14 -3.50
CA LEU A 167 21.25 17.11 -2.79
C LEU A 167 21.21 16.85 -1.29
N GLN A 168 21.08 15.59 -0.87
CA GLN A 168 21.15 15.19 0.54
C GLN A 168 22.48 15.65 1.17
N TYR A 169 23.59 15.40 0.50
CA TYR A 169 24.92 15.76 0.98
C TYR A 169 25.16 17.28 1.06
N GLU A 170 24.50 18.09 0.21
CA GLU A 170 24.51 19.54 0.37
C GLU A 170 23.85 19.98 1.68
N PHE A 171 22.68 19.44 2.01
CA PHE A 171 22.02 19.75 3.29
C PHE A 171 22.81 19.20 4.50
N THR A 172 23.46 18.03 4.38
CA THR A 172 24.41 17.54 5.38
C THR A 172 25.56 18.55 5.59
N LYS A 173 26.16 19.09 4.53
CA LYS A 173 27.19 20.13 4.60
C LYS A 173 26.74 21.43 5.26
N LEU A 174 25.45 21.77 5.16
CA LEU A 174 24.86 22.93 5.85
C LEU A 174 24.54 22.66 7.34
N GLY A 175 24.83 21.44 7.83
CA GLY A 175 24.59 21.04 9.21
C GLY A 175 23.14 20.65 9.52
N LEU A 176 22.39 20.18 8.52
CA LEU A 176 21.02 19.69 8.73
C LEU A 176 21.01 18.51 9.72
N GLU A 177 21.90 17.53 9.53
CA GLU A 177 21.94 16.31 10.35
C GLU A 177 22.20 16.58 11.84
N GLU A 178 23.13 17.49 12.17
CA GLU A 178 23.36 17.95 13.55
C GLU A 178 22.12 18.62 14.17
N PHE A 179 21.33 19.34 13.36
CA PHE A 179 20.09 19.94 13.80
C PHE A 179 19.00 18.89 14.01
N LEU A 180 18.82 17.97 13.06
CA LEU A 180 17.82 16.89 13.19
C LEU A 180 18.09 16.01 14.41
N GLN A 181 19.36 15.71 14.71
CA GLN A 181 19.72 14.90 15.88
C GLN A 181 19.40 15.62 17.21
N LYS A 182 19.51 16.96 17.26
CA LYS A 182 19.07 17.78 18.41
C LYS A 182 17.54 17.83 18.49
N SER A 183 16.89 18.09 17.36
CA SER A 183 15.43 18.28 17.23
C SER A 183 14.62 16.98 17.24
N ARG A 184 15.26 15.81 17.24
CA ARG A 184 14.63 14.47 17.30
C ARG A 184 13.71 14.27 18.49
N HIS A 185 13.95 14.98 19.59
CA HIS A 185 13.16 14.94 20.83
C HIS A 185 12.21 16.15 20.96
N THR A 186 11.80 16.77 19.84
CA THR A 186 10.78 17.82 19.86
C THR A 186 9.46 17.32 20.41
N GLU A 187 8.78 18.13 21.22
CA GLU A 187 7.43 17.84 21.73
C GLU A 187 6.35 17.93 20.65
N SER A 188 6.67 18.48 19.48
CA SER A 188 5.71 18.66 18.39
C SER A 188 5.60 17.42 17.49
N GLU A 189 4.52 16.66 17.65
CA GLU A 189 4.19 15.51 16.77
C GLU A 189 4.25 15.88 15.28
N LYS A 190 3.73 17.05 14.89
CA LYS A 190 3.74 17.52 13.49
C LYS A 190 5.16 17.63 12.93
N LEU A 191 6.08 18.21 13.70
CA LEU A 191 7.47 18.37 13.29
C LEU A 191 8.21 17.03 13.35
N GLN A 192 7.97 16.23 14.38
CA GLN A 192 8.54 14.89 14.54
C GLN A 192 8.20 13.98 13.34
N VAL A 193 6.96 14.03 12.84
CA VAL A 193 6.56 13.28 11.62
C VAL A 193 7.34 13.73 10.39
N GLN A 194 7.59 15.04 10.20
CA GLN A 194 8.40 15.52 9.07
C GLN A 194 9.89 15.16 9.21
N ILE A 195 10.44 15.21 10.43
CA ILE A 195 11.81 14.79 10.72
C ILE A 195 11.97 13.29 10.45
N GLN A 196 11.05 12.46 10.95
CA GLN A 196 11.10 11.01 10.74
C GLN A 196 10.95 10.67 9.25
N ALA A 197 10.05 11.34 8.53
CA ALA A 197 9.88 11.14 7.09
C ALA A 197 11.13 11.50 6.26
N TYR A 198 12.01 12.39 6.75
CA TYR A 198 13.33 12.60 6.17
C TYR A 198 14.27 11.44 6.49
N LEU A 199 14.41 11.11 7.78
CA LEU A 199 15.34 10.08 8.25
C LEU A 199 15.05 8.69 7.64
N ASP A 200 13.78 8.34 7.46
CA ASP A 200 13.34 7.11 6.78
C ASP A 200 13.69 7.08 5.27
N ASN A 201 14.04 8.23 4.70
CA ASN A 201 14.34 8.44 3.28
C ASN A 201 15.80 8.84 3.00
N VAL A 202 16.64 8.94 4.04
CA VAL A 202 18.09 9.19 3.90
C VAL A 202 18.75 8.00 3.22
N PHE A 203 19.54 8.27 2.18
CA PHE A 203 20.40 7.29 1.54
C PHE A 203 21.72 7.16 2.32
N ASP A 204 21.94 6.01 2.96
CA ASP A 204 23.25 5.59 3.45
C ASP A 204 23.95 4.73 2.38
N VAL A 205 24.86 5.35 1.63
CA VAL A 205 25.66 4.66 0.60
C VAL A 205 26.67 3.70 1.24
N GLY A 206 27.12 3.95 2.47
CA GLY A 206 28.04 3.06 3.20
C GLY A 206 27.35 1.75 3.56
N GLY A 207 26.25 1.83 4.30
CA GLY A 207 25.45 0.65 4.67
C GLY A 207 24.97 -0.15 3.45
N LEU A 208 24.56 0.50 2.36
CA LEU A 208 24.17 -0.19 1.12
C LEU A 208 25.32 -0.96 0.45
N LEU A 209 26.58 -0.53 0.60
CA LEU A 209 27.75 -1.25 0.11
C LEU A 209 28.09 -2.43 1.01
N GLU A 210 28.03 -2.26 2.33
CA GLU A 210 28.23 -3.32 3.33
C GLU A 210 27.17 -4.44 3.19
N ASP A 211 25.91 -4.07 2.97
CA ASP A 211 24.81 -5.01 2.67
C ASP A 211 25.04 -5.76 1.36
N ALA A 212 25.57 -5.09 0.33
CA ALA A 212 25.86 -5.70 -0.96
C ALA A 212 27.03 -6.71 -0.89
N GLU A 213 28.09 -6.38 -0.13
CA GLU A 213 29.20 -7.30 0.14
C GLU A 213 28.72 -8.50 0.97
N THR A 214 27.96 -8.25 2.05
CA THR A 214 27.36 -9.30 2.88
C THR A 214 26.47 -10.24 2.07
N LYS A 215 25.70 -9.69 1.12
CA LYS A 215 24.87 -10.49 0.19
C LYS A 215 25.72 -11.37 -0.73
N ASN A 216 26.86 -10.90 -1.22
CA ASN A 216 27.73 -11.71 -2.07
C ASN A 216 28.30 -12.91 -1.30
N VAL A 217 28.80 -12.69 -0.08
CA VAL A 217 29.26 -13.77 0.82
C VAL A 217 28.14 -14.77 1.13
N ALA A 218 26.90 -14.29 1.31
CA ALA A 218 25.75 -15.16 1.49
C ALA A 218 25.40 -15.99 0.25
N LEU A 219 25.61 -15.46 -0.96
CA LEU A 219 25.42 -16.19 -2.22
C LEU A 219 26.48 -17.27 -2.42
N GLU A 220 27.76 -16.98 -2.15
CA GLU A 220 28.84 -17.99 -2.14
C GLU A 220 28.49 -19.15 -1.19
N LYS A 221 27.96 -18.85 0.00
CA LYS A 221 27.51 -19.88 0.96
C LYS A 221 26.32 -20.69 0.47
N VAL A 222 25.43 -20.11 -0.35
CA VAL A 222 24.33 -20.85 -1.01
C VAL A 222 24.89 -21.78 -2.08
N GLU A 223 25.85 -21.33 -2.89
CA GLU A 223 26.50 -22.16 -3.92
C GLU A 223 27.22 -23.37 -3.29
N GLU A 224 28.02 -23.17 -2.23
CA GLU A 224 28.64 -24.28 -1.47
C GLU A 224 27.61 -25.30 -0.95
N LEU A 225 26.45 -24.82 -0.46
CA LEU A 225 25.38 -25.68 0.04
C LEU A 225 24.66 -26.43 -1.08
N GLU A 226 24.50 -25.83 -2.26
CA GLU A 226 23.95 -26.49 -3.44
C GLU A 226 24.90 -27.58 -3.97
N GLU A 227 26.22 -27.35 -3.97
CA GLU A 227 27.24 -28.37 -4.28
C GLU A 227 27.22 -29.53 -3.27
N HIS A 228 27.19 -29.22 -1.96
CA HIS A 228 27.11 -30.23 -0.90
C HIS A 228 25.84 -31.09 -1.03
N LEU A 229 24.70 -30.49 -1.37
CA LEU A 229 23.45 -31.23 -1.62
C LEU A 229 23.54 -32.11 -2.87
N SER A 230 24.17 -31.64 -3.94
CA SER A 230 24.41 -32.45 -5.14
C SER A 230 25.26 -33.68 -4.81
N HIS A 231 26.37 -33.49 -4.10
CA HIS A 231 27.28 -34.57 -3.71
C HIS A 231 26.64 -35.60 -2.76
N LEU A 232 25.80 -35.15 -1.83
CA LEU A 232 25.03 -36.05 -0.96
C LEU A 232 23.95 -36.81 -1.74
N THR A 233 23.34 -36.19 -2.75
CA THR A 233 22.33 -36.84 -3.60
C THR A 233 22.95 -37.94 -4.48
N GLU A 234 24.13 -37.68 -5.06
CA GLU A 234 24.90 -38.67 -5.81
C GLU A 234 25.30 -39.87 -4.93
N LYS A 235 25.86 -39.61 -3.74
CA LYS A 235 26.18 -40.66 -2.76
C LYS A 235 24.98 -41.49 -2.32
N LEU A 236 23.80 -40.87 -2.14
CA LEU A 236 22.58 -41.60 -1.82
C LEU A 236 22.17 -42.52 -2.97
N LEU A 237 22.25 -42.04 -4.23
CA LEU A 237 21.96 -42.84 -5.42
C LEU A 237 22.91 -44.05 -5.52
N ASP A 238 24.21 -43.85 -5.28
CA ASP A 238 25.20 -44.93 -5.28
C ASP A 238 24.93 -45.97 -4.20
N LEU A 239 24.61 -45.54 -2.97
CA LEU A 239 24.25 -46.43 -1.87
C LEU A 239 22.93 -47.19 -2.14
N GLU A 240 21.94 -46.55 -2.75
CA GLU A 240 20.70 -47.19 -3.21
C GLU A 240 20.99 -48.27 -4.26
N ASN A 241 21.86 -47.98 -5.23
CA ASN A 241 22.29 -48.93 -6.26
C ASN A 241 23.08 -50.12 -5.67
N GLU A 242 24.03 -49.87 -4.78
CA GLU A 242 24.75 -50.94 -4.08
C GLU A 242 23.81 -51.83 -3.27
N ASN A 243 22.87 -51.24 -2.53
CA ASN A 243 21.93 -51.98 -1.71
C ASN A 243 20.95 -52.79 -2.57
N MET A 244 20.51 -52.25 -3.73
CA MET A 244 19.73 -52.99 -4.72
C MET A 244 20.49 -54.22 -5.24
N MET A 245 21.78 -54.08 -5.55
CA MET A 245 22.63 -55.21 -5.97
C MET A 245 22.81 -56.24 -4.86
N ARG A 246 23.01 -55.82 -3.60
CA ARG A 246 23.12 -56.72 -2.44
C ARG A 246 21.83 -57.50 -2.21
N VAL A 247 20.66 -56.85 -2.33
CA VAL A 247 19.34 -57.51 -2.24
C VAL A 247 19.20 -58.57 -3.34
N ALA A 248 19.49 -58.23 -4.59
CA ALA A 248 19.37 -59.18 -5.72
C ALA A 248 20.30 -60.41 -5.59
N GLU A 249 21.52 -60.23 -5.09
CA GLU A 249 22.44 -61.36 -4.84
C GLU A 249 21.99 -62.21 -3.65
N LEU A 250 21.44 -61.59 -2.58
CA LEU A 250 20.86 -62.33 -1.46
C LEU A 250 19.61 -63.13 -1.88
N GLU A 251 18.72 -62.56 -2.69
CA GLU A 251 17.55 -63.26 -3.27
C GLU A 251 17.98 -64.48 -4.09
N LYS A 252 19.02 -64.32 -4.93
CA LYS A 252 19.60 -65.41 -5.72
C LYS A 252 20.21 -66.52 -4.85
N GLN A 253 20.89 -66.16 -3.76
CA GLN A 253 21.41 -67.13 -2.80
C GLN A 253 20.30 -67.86 -2.05
N LEU A 254 19.20 -67.16 -1.71
CA LEU A 254 18.02 -67.73 -1.08
C LEU A 254 17.36 -68.78 -2.00
N LEU A 255 17.11 -68.43 -3.26
CA LEU A 255 16.62 -69.33 -4.31
C LEU A 255 17.51 -70.56 -4.53
N GLN A 256 18.83 -70.40 -4.40
CA GLN A 256 19.78 -71.52 -4.52
C GLN A 256 19.72 -72.44 -3.29
N ARG A 257 19.64 -71.86 -2.08
CA ARG A 257 19.46 -72.63 -0.82
C ARG A 257 18.13 -73.39 -0.81
N GLU A 258 17.04 -72.78 -1.28
CA GLU A 258 15.72 -73.46 -1.38
C GLU A 258 15.79 -74.69 -2.29
N LYS A 259 16.44 -74.60 -3.45
CA LYS A 259 16.66 -75.76 -4.35
C LYS A 259 17.49 -76.86 -3.68
N GLU A 260 18.57 -76.49 -3.00
CA GLU A 260 19.41 -77.44 -2.24
C GLU A 260 18.61 -78.13 -1.12
N LEU A 261 17.78 -77.38 -0.41
CA LEU A 261 16.93 -77.86 0.68
C LEU A 261 15.87 -78.85 0.15
N GLU A 262 15.23 -78.56 -0.99
CA GLU A 262 14.26 -79.46 -1.62
C GLU A 262 14.93 -80.77 -2.11
N VAL A 263 16.15 -80.70 -2.68
CA VAL A 263 16.94 -81.89 -3.05
C VAL A 263 17.28 -82.75 -1.82
N VAL A 264 17.64 -82.13 -0.69
CA VAL A 264 17.90 -82.86 0.57
C VAL A 264 16.62 -83.48 1.13
N LYS A 265 15.48 -82.77 1.06
CA LYS A 265 14.16 -83.24 1.49
C LYS A 265 13.70 -84.47 0.70
N VAL A 266 13.88 -84.47 -0.63
CA VAL A 266 13.65 -85.63 -1.50
C VAL A 266 14.58 -86.79 -1.14
N ARG A 267 15.86 -86.52 -0.85
CA ARG A 267 16.84 -87.55 -0.45
C ARG A 267 16.54 -88.16 0.93
N CYS A 268 16.05 -87.37 1.87
CA CYS A 268 15.68 -87.82 3.22
C CYS A 268 14.30 -88.51 3.27
N GLY A 269 13.38 -88.19 2.34
CA GLY A 269 12.08 -88.84 2.22
C GLY A 269 12.12 -90.36 1.99
N GLY A 270 13.28 -90.91 1.60
CA GLY A 270 13.52 -92.34 1.45
C GLY A 270 13.80 -93.12 2.74
N ARG A 271 14.03 -92.48 3.89
CA ARG A 271 14.20 -93.17 5.19
C ARG A 271 13.15 -92.74 6.20
N ARG A 272 12.22 -93.65 6.51
CA ARG A 272 11.26 -93.52 7.61
C ARG A 272 11.98 -93.32 8.95
N GLY A 273 11.59 -92.26 9.66
CA GLY A 273 11.81 -92.12 11.10
C GLY A 273 12.95 -91.19 11.52
N CYS A 274 12.65 -89.90 11.66
CA CYS A 274 13.09 -89.15 12.83
C CYS A 274 12.03 -88.12 13.24
N ARG A 275 12.04 -87.73 14.51
CA ARG A 275 10.92 -87.05 15.17
C ARG A 275 10.82 -85.57 14.81
N GLU A 276 9.59 -85.09 14.92
CA GLU A 276 9.21 -83.75 15.40
C GLU A 276 10.36 -82.93 16.01
N TRP A 277 10.84 -81.95 15.24
CA TRP A 277 11.50 -80.76 15.78
C TRP A 277 10.58 -79.57 15.52
N GLY A 278 10.38 -78.77 16.57
CA GLY A 278 9.25 -77.86 16.66
C GLY A 278 9.26 -76.69 15.66
N ARG A 279 8.11 -76.01 15.59
CA ARG A 279 7.92 -74.76 14.84
C ARG A 279 9.07 -73.79 15.12
N VAL A 280 9.77 -73.36 14.08
CA VAL A 280 10.41 -72.04 14.11
C VAL A 280 9.28 -71.00 14.03
N PRO A 281 9.19 -70.02 14.94
CA PRO A 281 8.20 -68.96 14.82
C PRO A 281 8.47 -68.12 13.56
N THR A 282 7.45 -67.90 12.73
CA THR A 282 7.48 -66.84 11.73
C THR A 282 7.70 -65.49 12.42
N PRO A 283 8.71 -64.69 12.00
CA PRO A 283 8.68 -63.26 12.29
C PRO A 283 7.41 -62.64 11.67
N PRO A 284 6.76 -61.66 12.33
CA PRO A 284 5.65 -60.95 11.72
C PRO A 284 6.12 -60.27 10.44
N GLY A 285 5.34 -60.37 9.37
CA GLY A 285 5.75 -59.88 8.06
C GLY A 285 5.92 -58.37 8.01
N LEU A 286 7.00 -57.92 7.38
CA LEU A 286 7.03 -56.62 6.71
C LEU A 286 6.89 -56.88 5.21
N THR A 287 5.66 -56.77 4.72
CA THR A 287 5.37 -56.69 3.29
C THR A 287 5.97 -55.41 2.73
N LEU A 288 7.21 -55.47 2.24
CA LEU A 288 7.65 -54.52 1.22
C LEU A 288 6.90 -54.84 -0.08
N ALA A 289 5.79 -54.15 -0.28
CA ALA A 289 5.09 -54.14 -1.54
C ALA A 289 5.99 -53.46 -2.60
N VAL A 290 6.76 -54.25 -3.36
CA VAL A 290 7.50 -53.79 -4.53
C VAL A 290 6.51 -53.35 -5.61
N ARG A 291 6.06 -52.10 -5.52
CA ARG A 291 5.20 -51.49 -6.53
C ARG A 291 6.08 -50.90 -7.63
N ARG A 292 6.40 -51.72 -8.64
CA ARG A 292 7.02 -51.27 -9.89
C ARG A 292 6.25 -50.06 -10.46
N GLY A 293 6.90 -48.91 -10.53
CA GLY A 293 6.45 -47.72 -11.25
C GLY A 293 7.49 -47.32 -12.29
N SER A 294 7.10 -47.20 -13.55
CA SER A 294 7.98 -46.68 -14.62
C SER A 294 8.07 -45.14 -14.59
N PRO A 295 9.14 -44.56 -15.16
CA PRO A 295 9.47 -43.14 -14.97
C PRO A 295 8.65 -42.21 -15.88
N ARG A 296 8.26 -41.03 -15.35
CA ARG A 296 7.97 -39.82 -16.14
C ARG A 296 7.84 -38.57 -15.26
N GLY A 297 8.53 -37.50 -15.68
CA GLY A 297 8.17 -36.12 -15.36
C GLY A 297 8.82 -35.53 -14.11
N THR A 298 9.85 -34.71 -14.31
CA THR A 298 10.20 -33.64 -13.36
C THR A 298 9.04 -32.63 -13.30
N PRO A 299 8.85 -31.94 -12.15
CA PRO A 299 9.21 -30.51 -12.17
C PRO A 299 9.72 -29.91 -10.84
N LYS A 300 10.72 -29.04 -11.00
CA LYS A 300 10.95 -27.75 -10.31
C LYS A 300 10.66 -27.60 -8.80
N ARG A 301 11.77 -27.52 -8.06
CA ARG A 301 12.10 -26.57 -6.96
C ARG A 301 10.93 -25.70 -6.45
N GLY A 302 10.47 -25.99 -5.23
CA GLY A 302 9.64 -25.12 -4.39
C GLY A 302 10.08 -25.26 -2.93
N HIS A 303 10.30 -24.15 -2.23
CA HIS A 303 10.84 -24.16 -0.86
C HIS A 303 9.95 -24.94 0.11
N LEU A 304 10.58 -25.76 0.97
CA LEU A 304 10.01 -26.17 2.25
C LEU A 304 10.91 -25.74 3.40
N ARG A 305 10.25 -25.07 4.35
CA ARG A 305 10.75 -24.40 5.53
C ARG A 305 11.10 -25.44 6.59
N ALA A 306 12.33 -25.47 7.07
CA ALA A 306 12.71 -26.32 8.19
C ALA A 306 12.15 -25.73 9.50
N GLU A 307 11.38 -26.53 10.24
CA GLU A 307 11.22 -26.34 11.68
C GLU A 307 11.92 -27.51 12.40
N LEU A 308 12.77 -27.15 13.36
CA LEU A 308 13.54 -28.07 14.20
C LEU A 308 13.06 -27.92 15.64
N CYS A 309 12.86 -29.06 16.32
CA CYS A 309 13.21 -29.33 17.73
C CYS A 309 12.51 -30.61 18.24
N PRO A 310 12.96 -31.23 19.35
CA PRO A 310 14.31 -31.19 19.93
C PRO A 310 14.84 -32.58 20.40
N GLY A 311 16.12 -32.62 20.77
CA GLY A 311 16.57 -33.40 21.93
C GLY A 311 17.46 -34.62 21.70
N TRP A 312 18.76 -34.49 21.99
CA TRP A 312 19.41 -35.32 23.03
C TRP A 312 20.63 -34.58 23.60
N GLU A 313 21.08 -35.01 24.79
CA GLU A 313 21.88 -34.20 25.73
C GLU A 313 23.20 -34.90 26.09
N GLY A 314 24.29 -34.14 26.25
CA GLY A 314 25.63 -34.73 26.41
C GLY A 314 26.75 -33.75 26.79
N SER A 315 26.67 -33.20 28.02
CA SER A 315 27.78 -32.77 28.92
C SER A 315 29.23 -33.02 28.47
N GLN A 316 30.26 -32.20 28.74
CA GLN A 316 30.50 -31.02 29.63
C GLN A 316 31.89 -30.41 29.21
N THR A 317 32.46 -29.27 29.67
CA THR A 317 32.23 -28.28 30.75
C THR A 317 32.96 -26.97 30.34
N GLY A 318 32.59 -25.78 30.87
CA GLY A 318 33.33 -24.54 30.51
C GLY A 318 32.95 -23.19 31.18
N ARG A 319 32.49 -23.20 32.42
CA ARG A 319 32.35 -22.10 33.43
C ARG A 319 32.51 -20.60 32.97
N PHE A 320 31.38 -19.86 32.91
CA PHE A 320 31.04 -18.47 33.38
C PHE A 320 32.08 -17.31 33.46
N PRO A 321 31.69 -16.00 33.37
CA PRO A 321 30.37 -15.44 33.71
C PRO A 321 29.71 -14.44 32.71
N VAL A 322 28.49 -14.03 33.07
CA VAL A 322 27.53 -13.16 32.33
C VAL A 322 27.47 -11.76 32.94
N LEU A 323 27.27 -10.72 32.11
CA LEU A 323 26.49 -9.50 32.44
C LEU A 323 26.30 -8.61 31.19
N GLY A 324 25.08 -8.09 30.93
CA GLY A 324 24.89 -6.98 29.96
C GLY A 324 23.73 -7.10 28.97
N HIS A 325 22.51 -6.86 29.43
CA HIS A 325 21.25 -6.70 28.68
C HIS A 325 21.33 -5.99 27.31
N ALA A 326 20.61 -6.52 26.31
CA ALA A 326 19.97 -5.73 25.24
C ALA A 326 18.57 -6.30 24.94
N ARG A 327 17.56 -5.43 24.85
CA ARG A 327 16.17 -5.82 24.49
C ARG A 327 15.91 -5.46 23.03
N GLY A 328 15.43 -6.41 22.24
CA GLY A 328 14.79 -6.17 20.95
C GLY A 328 13.31 -6.57 21.01
N TRP A 329 12.40 -5.66 20.67
CA TRP A 329 10.97 -5.97 20.55
C TRP A 329 10.60 -6.15 19.08
N ALA A 330 9.89 -7.23 18.76
CA ALA A 330 9.30 -7.48 17.45
C ALA A 330 7.78 -7.26 17.49
N VAL A 331 7.24 -6.62 16.45
CA VAL A 331 5.80 -6.36 16.28
C VAL A 331 5.15 -7.51 15.48
N PRO A 332 4.05 -8.13 15.93
CA PRO A 332 3.41 -9.23 15.21
C PRO A 332 2.37 -8.76 14.18
N ARG A 333 2.44 -9.30 12.96
CA ARG A 333 1.30 -9.35 12.02
C ARG A 333 0.65 -10.73 12.12
N ILE A 334 -0.66 -10.76 12.38
CA ILE A 334 -1.46 -12.00 12.37
C ILE A 334 -2.04 -12.21 10.97
N GLY A 335 -1.71 -13.34 10.34
CA GLY A 335 -2.41 -13.87 9.16
C GLY A 335 -3.42 -14.92 9.57
N VAL A 336 -4.59 -14.92 8.92
CA VAL A 336 -5.65 -15.93 9.12
C VAL A 336 -5.62 -16.94 7.97
N SER A 337 -5.84 -18.22 8.28
CA SER A 337 -5.96 -19.31 7.29
C SER A 337 -7.37 -19.92 7.32
N PRO A 338 -7.85 -20.53 6.21
CA PRO A 338 -9.25 -20.90 6.03
C PRO A 338 -9.55 -22.36 6.43
N SER A 339 -10.85 -22.70 6.49
CA SER A 339 -11.36 -24.08 6.54
C SER A 339 -12.61 -24.23 5.67
N ASP A 340 -12.68 -25.33 4.92
CA ASP A 340 -13.82 -25.72 4.07
C ASP A 340 -15.05 -26.19 4.88
N GLY A 341 -16.23 -26.11 4.27
CA GLY A 341 -17.51 -26.42 4.91
C GLY A 341 -18.21 -27.69 4.42
N PHE A 342 -19.36 -28.00 5.01
CA PHE A 342 -20.36 -28.94 4.49
C PHE A 342 -21.79 -28.48 4.81
N ALA A 343 -22.77 -29.00 4.07
CA ALA A 343 -24.11 -28.41 3.90
C ALA A 343 -25.22 -28.98 4.81
N GLY A 344 -26.31 -28.23 4.97
CA GLY A 344 -27.59 -28.67 5.54
C GLY A 344 -28.71 -27.62 5.35
N LYS A 345 -29.94 -28.04 5.02
CA LYS A 345 -31.11 -27.17 4.75
C LYS A 345 -32.29 -27.47 5.70
N CYS A 346 -33.21 -26.49 5.79
CA CYS A 346 -34.60 -26.56 6.32
C CYS A 346 -34.79 -26.60 7.85
N PRO A 347 -35.98 -26.24 8.41
CA PRO A 347 -37.04 -25.31 7.96
C PRO A 347 -37.47 -24.29 9.06
N PRO A 348 -38.42 -23.35 8.82
CA PRO A 348 -38.91 -22.39 9.83
C PRO A 348 -40.22 -22.81 10.55
N ALA A 349 -40.37 -22.43 11.82
CA ALA A 349 -41.61 -22.54 12.63
C ALA A 349 -41.53 -21.60 13.89
N PRO A 350 -42.56 -21.49 14.76
CA PRO A 350 -43.74 -20.61 14.63
C PRO A 350 -43.90 -19.60 15.82
N PRO A 351 -44.97 -18.77 15.92
CA PRO A 351 -45.01 -17.61 16.83
C PRO A 351 -45.94 -17.68 18.07
N LEU A 352 -45.61 -16.86 19.10
CA LEU A 352 -46.42 -16.42 20.29
C LEU A 352 -46.79 -17.49 21.35
N PRO A 353 -47.31 -17.13 22.56
CA PRO A 353 -47.51 -15.81 23.21
C PRO A 353 -46.77 -15.69 24.59
N GLY A 354 -47.01 -14.61 25.36
CA GLY A 354 -46.24 -14.29 26.59
C GLY A 354 -47.00 -14.31 27.93
N ALA A 355 -46.25 -14.15 29.03
CA ALA A 355 -46.71 -13.71 30.36
C ALA A 355 -45.52 -13.24 31.22
N SER A 356 -45.76 -12.37 32.21
CA SER A 356 -44.77 -11.90 33.20
C SER A 356 -45.03 -12.54 34.60
N PRO A 357 -44.41 -12.09 35.70
CA PRO A 357 -43.08 -12.49 36.17
C PRO A 357 -43.11 -13.18 37.56
N SER A 358 -42.03 -13.87 37.99
CA SER A 358 -41.62 -13.96 39.41
C SER A 358 -40.28 -14.66 39.68
N ILE A 359 -39.37 -13.90 40.30
CA ILE A 359 -38.46 -14.23 41.42
C ILE A 359 -38.01 -15.71 41.61
N ALA A 360 -36.69 -15.93 41.48
CA ALA A 360 -35.95 -16.96 42.21
C ALA A 360 -34.65 -16.35 42.77
N LEU A 361 -34.33 -16.64 44.04
CA LEU A 361 -33.18 -16.10 44.76
C LEU A 361 -32.01 -17.10 44.77
N THR A 362 -30.85 -16.71 44.23
CA THR A 362 -29.56 -17.38 44.52
C THR A 362 -28.40 -16.39 44.53
N VAL A 363 -27.90 -16.13 45.73
CA VAL A 363 -26.52 -15.80 46.15
C VAL A 363 -25.47 -15.55 45.05
N GLY A 364 -24.83 -14.37 45.10
CA GLY A 364 -23.35 -14.32 45.09
C GLY A 364 -22.60 -14.17 43.76
N LEU A 365 -23.20 -13.58 42.72
CA LEU A 365 -22.43 -13.03 41.58
C LEU A 365 -22.96 -11.65 41.22
N SER A 366 -22.06 -10.68 41.04
CA SER A 366 -22.39 -9.31 40.61
C SER A 366 -22.90 -9.32 39.17
N ALA A 367 -24.20 -9.54 39.00
CA ALA A 367 -24.85 -9.59 37.70
C ALA A 367 -24.78 -8.21 37.01
N ILE A 368 -23.93 -8.12 35.99
CA ILE A 368 -23.75 -6.90 35.18
C ILE A 368 -25.09 -6.57 34.51
N ARG A 369 -25.79 -5.54 35.01
CA ARG A 369 -27.04 -5.04 34.43
C ARG A 369 -26.76 -4.59 33.00
N ILE A 370 -27.36 -5.28 32.02
CA ILE A 370 -27.41 -4.79 30.64
C ILE A 370 -28.28 -3.53 30.65
N LYS A 371 -27.63 -2.36 30.58
CA LYS A 371 -28.30 -1.05 30.61
C LYS A 371 -29.25 -0.94 29.39
N LYS A 372 -30.47 -0.44 29.62
CA LYS A 372 -31.47 -0.27 28.56
C LYS A 372 -31.01 0.86 27.62
N PRO A 373 -31.15 0.72 26.28
CA PRO A 373 -30.82 1.79 25.37
C PRO A 373 -31.78 2.98 25.58
N ILE A 374 -31.21 4.16 25.80
CA ILE A 374 -31.95 5.42 25.93
C ILE A 374 -32.59 5.73 24.57
N LYS A 375 -33.88 6.10 24.57
CA LYS A 375 -34.59 6.54 23.37
C LYS A 375 -34.47 8.05 23.27
N THR A 376 -33.88 8.54 22.18
CA THR A 376 -33.85 9.98 21.87
C THR A 376 -34.95 10.35 20.87
N LYS A 377 -35.45 11.58 20.95
CA LYS A 377 -36.41 12.21 20.03
C LYS A 377 -35.73 12.62 18.72
N PHE A 378 -34.47 13.07 18.80
CA PHE A 378 -33.65 13.43 17.65
C PHE A 378 -32.45 12.50 17.45
N ARG A 379 -32.00 12.37 16.21
CA ARG A 379 -30.75 11.69 15.85
C ARG A 379 -29.55 12.56 16.18
N LEU A 380 -28.81 12.19 17.22
CA LEU A 380 -27.59 12.87 17.68
C LEU A 380 -26.34 12.37 16.91
N PRO A 381 -25.22 13.13 16.93
CA PRO A 381 -23.93 12.68 16.43
C PRO A 381 -23.50 11.35 17.06
N VAL A 382 -22.99 10.44 16.24
CA VAL A 382 -22.39 9.21 16.75
C VAL A 382 -21.06 9.58 17.42
N PHE A 383 -20.97 9.37 18.73
CA PHE A 383 -19.72 9.53 19.47
C PHE A 383 -18.82 8.34 19.17
N ASN A 384 -17.66 8.58 18.54
CA ASN A 384 -16.79 7.53 18.01
C ASN A 384 -15.86 6.93 19.08
N TRP A 385 -16.45 6.47 20.19
CA TRP A 385 -15.76 5.78 21.27
C TRP A 385 -15.74 4.25 21.07
N THR A 386 -14.73 3.59 21.62
CA THR A 386 -14.72 2.12 21.74
C THR A 386 -15.34 1.74 23.07
N ALA A 387 -16.61 1.36 23.06
CA ALA A 387 -17.32 0.95 24.27
C ALA A 387 -16.71 -0.35 24.87
N LEU A 388 -16.52 -0.38 26.20
CA LEU A 388 -16.10 -1.57 26.91
C LEU A 388 -17.20 -2.65 26.83
N LYS A 389 -16.81 -3.91 26.59
CA LYS A 389 -17.75 -5.04 26.66
C LYS A 389 -18.20 -5.24 28.11
N PRO A 390 -19.42 -5.72 28.39
CA PRO A 390 -19.90 -5.95 29.75
C PRO A 390 -18.92 -6.72 30.65
N SER A 391 -18.25 -7.74 30.12
CA SER A 391 -17.23 -8.54 30.81
C SER A 391 -15.96 -7.77 31.22
N GLN A 392 -15.73 -6.56 30.69
CA GLN A 392 -14.59 -5.70 30.97
C GLN A 392 -14.92 -4.56 31.94
N ILE A 393 -16.19 -4.42 32.37
CA ILE A 393 -16.64 -3.32 33.23
C ILE A 393 -16.42 -3.62 34.72
N SER A 394 -16.49 -4.89 35.11
CA SER A 394 -16.34 -5.34 36.51
C SER A 394 -14.96 -4.98 37.08
N GLY A 395 -14.91 -4.21 38.17
CA GLY A 395 -13.66 -3.75 38.79
C GLY A 395 -13.07 -2.47 38.17
N THR A 396 -13.84 -1.75 37.34
CA THR A 396 -13.46 -0.43 36.82
C THR A 396 -14.33 0.65 37.45
N VAL A 397 -13.90 1.93 37.38
CA VAL A 397 -14.73 3.06 37.84
C VAL A 397 -16.15 3.07 37.23
N PHE A 398 -16.31 2.51 36.03
CA PHE A 398 -17.59 2.42 35.33
C PHE A 398 -18.58 1.40 35.94
N SER A 399 -18.17 0.54 36.88
CA SER A 399 -19.12 -0.33 37.61
C SER A 399 -19.87 0.35 38.74
N GLU A 400 -19.40 1.52 39.20
CA GLU A 400 -19.99 2.29 40.31
C GLU A 400 -20.78 3.52 39.83
N LEU A 401 -20.77 3.80 38.52
CA LEU A 401 -21.51 4.91 37.92
C LEU A 401 -23.00 4.58 37.74
N ASP A 402 -23.83 5.39 38.40
CA ASP A 402 -25.29 5.34 38.34
C ASP A 402 -25.82 6.33 37.28
N ASP A 403 -26.06 5.80 36.08
CA ASP A 403 -26.59 6.58 34.96
C ASP A 403 -28.01 7.11 35.21
N GLU A 404 -28.81 6.48 36.09
CA GLU A 404 -30.19 6.91 36.33
C GLU A 404 -30.20 8.29 37.01
N ARG A 405 -29.32 8.51 38.01
CA ARG A 405 -29.13 9.82 38.66
C ARG A 405 -28.61 10.89 37.70
N VAL A 406 -27.66 10.53 36.84
CA VAL A 406 -27.11 11.45 35.83
C VAL A 406 -28.19 11.89 34.83
N LEU A 407 -29.12 11.01 34.48
CA LEU A 407 -30.25 11.32 33.59
C LEU A 407 -31.36 12.13 34.26
N GLU A 408 -31.49 12.09 35.59
CA GLU A 408 -32.41 12.95 36.36
C GLU A 408 -31.89 14.40 36.47
N ASP A 409 -30.58 14.58 36.61
CA ASP A 409 -29.94 15.91 36.71
C ASP A 409 -29.76 16.63 35.34
N LEU A 410 -29.94 15.93 34.22
CA LEU A 410 -29.71 16.45 32.87
C LEU A 410 -31.01 16.82 32.14
N ASP A 411 -31.10 18.06 31.66
CA ASP A 411 -32.15 18.51 30.73
C ASP A 411 -31.93 17.88 29.34
N LEU A 412 -32.49 16.68 29.17
CA LEU A 412 -32.40 15.89 27.94
C LEU A 412 -33.08 16.57 26.74
N GLU A 413 -34.18 17.32 26.94
CA GLU A 413 -34.88 17.94 25.82
C GLU A 413 -34.05 19.08 25.21
N ARG A 414 -33.46 19.94 26.06
CA ARG A 414 -32.52 20.98 25.61
C ARG A 414 -31.23 20.39 25.05
N PHE A 415 -30.70 19.33 25.66
CA PHE A 415 -29.50 18.65 25.16
C PHE A 415 -29.72 18.09 23.75
N GLU A 416 -30.82 17.36 23.53
CA GLU A 416 -31.13 16.82 22.21
C GLU A 416 -31.37 17.92 21.16
N GLU A 417 -32.02 19.03 21.53
CA GLU A 417 -32.23 20.15 20.62
C GLU A 417 -30.92 20.81 20.18
N LEU A 418 -29.97 21.00 21.09
CA LEU A 418 -28.65 21.59 20.79
C LEU A 418 -27.77 20.68 19.94
N PHE A 419 -27.84 19.37 20.18
CA PHE A 419 -26.96 18.39 19.52
C PHE A 419 -27.62 17.63 18.36
N LYS A 420 -28.84 17.94 17.92
CA LYS A 420 -29.49 17.25 16.78
C LYS A 420 -28.70 17.39 15.47
N THR A 421 -28.51 16.28 14.75
CA THR A 421 -27.89 16.29 13.42
C THR A 421 -28.83 16.88 12.36
N LYS A 422 -28.26 17.45 11.28
CA LYS A 422 -29.05 17.92 10.12
C LYS A 422 -29.75 16.77 9.37
N ALA A 423 -29.27 15.55 9.51
CA ALA A 423 -29.82 14.33 8.91
C ALA A 423 -30.74 13.60 9.88
N GLN A 424 -31.81 14.27 10.32
CA GLN A 424 -32.96 13.58 10.87
C GLN A 424 -33.54 12.67 9.78
N GLY A 425 -33.68 11.38 10.07
CA GLY A 425 -34.40 10.47 9.19
C GLY A 425 -35.87 10.87 9.06
N PRO A 426 -36.65 10.23 8.16
CA PRO A 426 -38.10 10.40 8.19
C PRO A 426 -38.60 10.11 9.60
N ALA A 427 -39.39 11.04 10.16
CA ALA A 427 -39.81 11.00 11.55
C ALA A 427 -40.51 9.67 11.87
N LEU A 428 -40.20 9.09 13.03
CA LEU A 428 -40.87 7.89 13.54
C LEU A 428 -42.25 8.25 14.13
N ASP A 429 -43.12 8.83 13.32
CA ASP A 429 -44.54 8.90 13.64
C ASP A 429 -45.20 7.55 13.38
N LEU A 430 -45.85 7.03 14.43
CA LEU A 430 -46.84 5.97 14.26
C LEU A 430 -48.05 6.54 13.50
N VAL A 431 -48.70 5.70 12.70
CA VAL A 431 -49.94 5.98 11.93
C VAL A 431 -49.75 6.79 10.65
N CYS A 432 -49.42 6.12 9.54
CA CYS A 432 -50.35 5.95 8.40
C CYS A 432 -49.68 5.14 7.27
N ALA A 433 -50.38 4.15 6.70
CA ALA A 433 -49.89 3.42 5.54
C ALA A 433 -50.24 4.15 4.23
N LYS A 434 -49.22 4.46 3.39
CA LYS A 434 -49.35 4.44 1.92
C LYS A 434 -48.00 4.55 1.17
N SER A 435 -47.63 3.43 0.56
CA SER A 435 -46.96 3.31 -0.75
C SER A 435 -46.02 4.45 -1.23
N LYS A 436 -44.70 4.20 -1.12
CA LYS A 436 -43.77 4.52 -2.21
C LYS A 436 -42.71 3.42 -2.30
N ALA A 437 -42.75 2.64 -3.37
CA ALA A 437 -41.77 1.58 -3.60
C ALA A 437 -40.42 2.22 -3.95
N ALA A 438 -39.40 1.99 -3.11
CA ALA A 438 -38.02 2.23 -3.51
C ALA A 438 -37.66 1.19 -4.58
N GLN A 439 -37.23 1.64 -5.76
CA GLN A 439 -36.79 0.77 -6.85
C GLN A 439 -35.62 -0.07 -6.35
N LYS A 440 -35.85 -1.37 -6.11
CA LYS A 440 -34.82 -2.29 -5.65
C LYS A 440 -33.91 -2.62 -6.85
N VAL A 441 -32.87 -1.81 -7.05
CA VAL A 441 -31.83 -2.07 -8.05
C VAL A 441 -31.28 -3.48 -7.79
N ALA A 442 -31.28 -4.30 -8.83
CA ALA A 442 -30.82 -5.69 -8.73
C ALA A 442 -29.33 -5.71 -8.35
N THR A 443 -28.98 -6.55 -7.39
CA THR A 443 -27.58 -6.75 -6.97
C THR A 443 -26.84 -7.45 -8.11
N LYS A 444 -26.13 -6.68 -8.94
CA LYS A 444 -25.26 -7.21 -10.00
C LYS A 444 -24.16 -8.10 -9.39
N VAL A 445 -23.77 -9.14 -10.13
CA VAL A 445 -22.71 -10.08 -9.76
C VAL A 445 -21.35 -9.46 -10.08
N THR A 446 -20.50 -9.31 -9.07
CA THR A 446 -19.09 -8.91 -9.21
C THR A 446 -18.18 -10.11 -9.07
N LEU A 447 -17.24 -10.31 -10.01
CA LEU A 447 -16.21 -11.36 -9.95
C LEU A 447 -14.82 -10.78 -9.63
N LEU A 448 -14.61 -9.50 -9.97
CA LEU A 448 -13.47 -8.71 -9.52
C LEU A 448 -13.52 -8.43 -8.01
N GLU A 449 -12.34 -8.29 -7.40
CA GLU A 449 -12.20 -7.82 -6.01
C GLU A 449 -12.72 -6.37 -5.89
N ALA A 450 -13.35 -6.05 -4.76
CA ALA A 450 -14.14 -4.83 -4.59
C ALA A 450 -13.34 -3.52 -4.77
N ASN A 451 -12.09 -3.46 -4.29
CA ASN A 451 -11.24 -2.29 -4.49
C ASN A 451 -10.74 -2.19 -5.93
N ARG A 452 -10.40 -3.32 -6.56
CA ARG A 452 -10.01 -3.38 -7.98
C ARG A 452 -11.14 -2.95 -8.91
N ALA A 453 -12.36 -3.44 -8.68
CA ALA A 453 -13.57 -3.01 -9.39
C ALA A 453 -13.81 -1.50 -9.19
N LYS A 454 -13.78 -1.00 -7.94
CA LYS A 454 -13.94 0.43 -7.64
C LYS A 454 -12.90 1.32 -8.34
N ASN A 455 -11.63 0.93 -8.33
CA ASN A 455 -10.55 1.69 -8.95
C ASN A 455 -10.66 1.70 -10.49
N LEU A 456 -11.10 0.58 -11.07
CA LEU A 456 -11.42 0.47 -12.49
C LEU A 456 -12.62 1.38 -12.85
N ALA A 457 -13.70 1.35 -12.07
CA ALA A 457 -14.88 2.20 -12.25
C ALA A 457 -14.53 3.69 -12.25
N ILE A 458 -13.68 4.14 -11.32
CA ILE A 458 -13.19 5.53 -11.26
C ILE A 458 -12.40 5.89 -12.53
N THR A 459 -11.56 4.97 -13.00
CA THR A 459 -10.73 5.15 -14.20
C THR A 459 -11.60 5.23 -15.45
N LEU A 460 -12.52 4.28 -15.65
CA LEU A 460 -13.48 4.28 -16.77
C LEU A 460 -14.39 5.52 -16.76
N ARG A 461 -14.82 5.99 -15.59
CA ARG A 461 -15.60 7.22 -15.45
C ARG A 461 -14.81 8.47 -15.85
N LYS A 462 -13.49 8.51 -15.61
CA LYS A 462 -12.59 9.57 -16.12
C LYS A 462 -12.43 9.49 -17.65
N ALA A 463 -12.54 8.29 -18.23
CA ALA A 463 -12.43 8.08 -19.67
C ALA A 463 -13.61 8.65 -20.47
N GLY A 464 -14.82 8.64 -19.89
CA GLY A 464 -16.05 9.09 -20.55
C GLY A 464 -16.45 8.27 -21.80
N ARG A 465 -15.90 7.06 -21.96
CA ARG A 465 -16.01 6.21 -23.16
C ARG A 465 -16.56 4.84 -22.81
N SER A 466 -17.28 4.23 -23.73
CA SER A 466 -17.79 2.87 -23.59
C SER A 466 -16.69 1.82 -23.71
N ALA A 467 -16.95 0.64 -23.14
CA ALA A 467 -16.02 -0.49 -23.17
C ALA A 467 -15.65 -0.91 -24.61
N ASP A 468 -16.62 -0.90 -25.52
CA ASP A 468 -16.40 -1.24 -26.93
C ASP A 468 -15.56 -0.18 -27.66
N GLU A 469 -15.73 1.11 -27.35
CA GLU A 469 -14.89 2.18 -27.92
C GLU A 469 -13.44 2.05 -27.48
N ILE A 470 -13.21 1.79 -26.19
CA ILE A 470 -11.86 1.57 -25.65
C ILE A 470 -11.22 0.34 -26.31
N CYS A 471 -11.95 -0.79 -26.41
CA CYS A 471 -11.42 -2.00 -27.04
C CYS A 471 -11.16 -1.83 -28.55
N ARG A 472 -12.01 -1.07 -29.27
CA ARG A 472 -11.79 -0.73 -30.69
C ARG A 472 -10.57 0.15 -30.87
N ALA A 473 -10.42 1.22 -30.07
CA ALA A 473 -9.28 2.13 -30.15
C ALA A 473 -7.94 1.40 -29.92
N ILE A 474 -7.90 0.40 -29.02
CA ILE A 474 -6.73 -0.46 -28.81
C ILE A 474 -6.48 -1.40 -30.00
N HIS A 475 -7.53 -1.82 -30.70
CA HIS A 475 -7.37 -2.63 -31.91
C HIS A 475 -6.80 -1.83 -33.08
N THR A 476 -7.18 -0.55 -33.20
CA THR A 476 -6.78 0.36 -34.29
C THR A 476 -5.62 1.30 -33.95
N PHE A 477 -5.06 1.23 -32.73
CA PHE A 477 -4.01 2.13 -32.22
C PHE A 477 -4.40 3.62 -32.26
N ASP A 478 -5.67 3.93 -32.01
CA ASP A 478 -6.21 5.29 -32.09
C ASP A 478 -5.95 6.09 -30.79
N LEU A 479 -4.93 6.94 -30.84
CA LEU A 479 -4.55 7.86 -29.75
C LEU A 479 -5.43 9.12 -29.65
N ALA A 480 -6.22 9.46 -30.66
CA ALA A 480 -7.19 10.56 -30.58
C ALA A 480 -8.42 10.11 -29.78
N THR A 481 -8.89 8.88 -30.04
CA THR A 481 -9.92 8.26 -29.20
C THR A 481 -9.34 7.81 -27.86
N LEU A 482 -8.08 7.39 -27.74
CA LEU A 482 -7.52 6.90 -26.47
C LEU A 482 -6.19 7.62 -26.10
N PRO A 483 -6.25 8.78 -25.42
CA PRO A 483 -5.07 9.56 -25.06
C PRO A 483 -4.05 8.79 -24.21
N VAL A 484 -2.76 9.12 -24.36
CA VAL A 484 -1.66 8.33 -23.78
C VAL A 484 -1.70 8.25 -22.24
N ASP A 485 -2.01 9.35 -21.54
CA ASP A 485 -2.25 9.35 -20.09
C ASP A 485 -3.26 8.27 -19.67
N PHE A 486 -4.30 8.08 -20.48
CA PHE A 486 -5.34 7.10 -20.21
C PHE A 486 -4.91 5.68 -20.56
N VAL A 487 -4.10 5.49 -21.62
CA VAL A 487 -3.45 4.21 -21.92
C VAL A 487 -2.57 3.78 -20.74
N GLU A 488 -1.74 4.67 -20.19
CA GLU A 488 -0.90 4.41 -19.02
C GLU A 488 -1.72 4.12 -17.74
N CYS A 489 -2.83 4.84 -17.51
CA CYS A 489 -3.78 4.49 -16.45
C CYS A 489 -4.33 3.08 -16.64
N LEU A 490 -4.77 2.73 -17.85
CA LEU A 490 -5.44 1.47 -18.15
C LEU A 490 -4.47 0.26 -18.16
N MET A 491 -3.17 0.48 -18.40
CA MET A 491 -2.13 -0.55 -18.23
C MET A 491 -2.04 -1.10 -16.80
N ARG A 492 -2.43 -0.32 -15.78
CA ARG A 492 -2.51 -0.78 -14.37
C ARG A 492 -3.68 -1.75 -14.14
N PHE A 493 -4.62 -1.83 -15.08
CA PHE A 493 -5.81 -2.68 -15.05
C PHE A 493 -5.75 -3.82 -16.06
N LEU A 494 -4.58 -4.19 -16.58
CA LEU A 494 -4.44 -5.42 -17.37
C LEU A 494 -4.99 -6.62 -16.56
N PRO A 495 -5.85 -7.47 -17.16
CA PRO A 495 -6.47 -8.58 -16.46
C PRO A 495 -5.42 -9.60 -16.05
N THR A 496 -5.47 -10.07 -14.80
CA THR A 496 -4.61 -11.18 -14.36
C THR A 496 -5.09 -12.50 -14.97
N GLU A 497 -4.22 -13.50 -15.04
CA GLU A 497 -4.60 -14.82 -15.57
C GLU A 497 -5.75 -15.46 -14.78
N ALA A 498 -5.79 -15.24 -13.46
CA ALA A 498 -6.87 -15.69 -12.58
C ALA A 498 -8.20 -15.01 -12.91
N GLU A 499 -8.21 -13.68 -13.09
CA GLU A 499 -9.41 -12.90 -13.46
C GLU A 499 -9.92 -13.29 -14.85
N ALA A 500 -9.03 -13.35 -15.84
CA ALA A 500 -9.37 -13.77 -17.19
C ALA A 500 -9.96 -15.20 -17.21
N LYS A 501 -9.43 -16.11 -16.38
CA LYS A 501 -9.97 -17.47 -16.24
C LYS A 501 -11.35 -17.48 -15.58
N ALA A 502 -11.56 -16.70 -14.53
CA ALA A 502 -12.86 -16.58 -13.84
C ALA A 502 -13.95 -16.01 -14.77
N LEU A 503 -13.65 -14.90 -15.46
CA LEU A 503 -14.56 -14.24 -16.41
C LEU A 503 -14.89 -15.15 -17.60
N ARG A 504 -13.90 -15.84 -18.19
CA ARG A 504 -14.13 -16.80 -19.28
C ARG A 504 -14.89 -18.05 -18.83
N GLN A 505 -14.75 -18.47 -17.57
CA GLN A 505 -15.53 -19.59 -17.03
C GLN A 505 -17.00 -19.18 -16.83
N TYR A 506 -17.26 -17.96 -16.33
CA TYR A 506 -18.62 -17.42 -16.20
C TYR A 506 -19.33 -17.32 -17.57
N GLU A 507 -18.63 -16.83 -18.61
CA GLU A 507 -19.12 -16.81 -20.00
C GLU A 507 -19.38 -18.23 -20.53
N ARG A 508 -18.46 -19.17 -20.30
CA ARG A 508 -18.59 -20.58 -20.73
C ARG A 508 -19.80 -21.28 -20.10
N GLU A 509 -20.13 -20.94 -18.86
CA GLU A 509 -21.29 -21.45 -18.13
C GLU A 509 -22.63 -20.89 -18.63
N ARG A 510 -22.63 -20.05 -19.67
CA ARG A 510 -23.83 -19.41 -20.28
C ARG A 510 -24.68 -18.64 -19.27
N LYS A 511 -24.05 -18.07 -18.25
CA LYS A 511 -24.71 -17.15 -17.31
C LYS A 511 -25.00 -15.82 -18.03
N PRO A 512 -26.12 -15.15 -17.72
CA PRO A 512 -26.48 -13.87 -18.33
C PRO A 512 -25.40 -12.81 -18.06
N LEU A 513 -24.85 -12.23 -19.12
CA LEU A 513 -23.77 -11.22 -19.01
C LEU A 513 -24.31 -9.85 -18.56
N GLU A 514 -25.63 -9.68 -18.61
CA GLU A 514 -26.38 -8.52 -18.14
C GLU A 514 -26.48 -8.46 -16.61
N GLU A 515 -26.28 -9.60 -15.92
CA GLU A 515 -26.22 -9.66 -14.45
C GLU A 515 -24.84 -9.29 -13.90
N LEU A 516 -23.79 -9.26 -14.72
CA LEU A 516 -22.46 -8.82 -14.30
C LEU A 516 -22.43 -7.31 -14.04
N ALA A 517 -21.58 -6.89 -13.09
CA ALA A 517 -21.23 -5.48 -12.93
C ALA A 517 -20.59 -4.92 -14.21
N ASP A 518 -20.72 -3.61 -14.41
CA ASP A 518 -20.29 -2.97 -15.67
C ASP A 518 -18.76 -3.01 -15.83
N GLU A 519 -18.04 -3.05 -14.70
CA GLU A 519 -16.60 -3.25 -14.55
C GLU A 519 -16.16 -4.66 -14.95
N ASP A 520 -16.88 -5.70 -14.49
CA ASP A 520 -16.64 -7.09 -14.85
C ASP A 520 -16.91 -7.33 -16.35
N ARG A 521 -17.98 -6.72 -16.89
CA ARG A 521 -18.30 -6.77 -18.31
C ARG A 521 -17.23 -6.09 -19.16
N PHE A 522 -16.73 -4.92 -18.75
CA PHE A 522 -15.57 -4.29 -19.36
C PHE A 522 -14.37 -5.22 -19.33
N MET A 523 -14.05 -5.82 -18.18
CA MET A 523 -12.84 -6.63 -18.02
C MET A 523 -12.90 -7.93 -18.82
N LEU A 524 -14.09 -8.52 -19.00
CA LEU A 524 -14.31 -9.63 -19.93
C LEU A 524 -13.98 -9.23 -21.37
N GLN A 525 -14.50 -8.10 -21.86
CA GLN A 525 -14.22 -7.60 -23.22
C GLN A 525 -12.74 -7.24 -23.40
N PHE A 526 -12.15 -6.56 -22.42
CA PHE A 526 -10.74 -6.18 -22.40
C PHE A 526 -9.84 -7.44 -22.47
N SER A 527 -10.17 -8.50 -21.73
CA SER A 527 -9.43 -9.79 -21.77
C SER A 527 -9.54 -10.58 -23.09
N LYS A 528 -10.40 -10.15 -24.02
CA LYS A 528 -10.52 -10.72 -25.38
C LYS A 528 -9.66 -10.00 -26.42
N VAL A 529 -9.08 -8.84 -26.08
CA VAL A 529 -8.18 -8.12 -26.98
C VAL A 529 -6.90 -8.93 -27.17
N GLU A 530 -6.64 -9.35 -28.42
CA GLU A 530 -5.48 -10.16 -28.76
C GLU A 530 -4.18 -9.39 -28.56
N ARG A 531 -3.20 -9.99 -27.86
CA ARG A 531 -1.91 -9.38 -27.51
C ARG A 531 -2.04 -8.04 -26.78
N LEU A 532 -3.07 -7.92 -25.92
CA LEU A 532 -3.39 -6.70 -25.19
C LEU A 532 -2.17 -6.03 -24.51
N PRO A 533 -1.31 -6.71 -23.72
CA PRO A 533 -0.17 -6.04 -23.09
C PRO A 533 0.79 -5.41 -24.10
N GLN A 534 1.03 -6.09 -25.23
CA GLN A 534 1.89 -5.58 -26.30
C GLN A 534 1.25 -4.41 -27.04
N ARG A 535 -0.07 -4.48 -27.34
CA ARG A 535 -0.80 -3.37 -27.97
C ARG A 535 -0.79 -2.11 -27.10
N MET A 536 -1.05 -2.26 -25.80
CA MET A 536 -1.02 -1.15 -24.85
C MET A 536 0.39 -0.53 -24.74
N ALA A 537 1.44 -1.35 -24.67
CA ALA A 537 2.82 -0.87 -24.65
C ALA A 537 3.20 -0.11 -25.94
N ILE A 538 2.76 -0.59 -27.11
CA ILE A 538 2.96 0.10 -28.39
C ILE A 538 2.20 1.44 -28.42
N MET A 539 0.95 1.50 -27.95
CA MET A 539 0.20 2.76 -27.86
C MET A 539 0.88 3.77 -26.93
N ALA A 540 1.35 3.34 -25.76
CA ALA A 540 2.10 4.19 -24.84
C ALA A 540 3.39 4.72 -25.47
N PHE A 541 4.15 3.85 -26.15
CA PHE A 541 5.34 4.25 -26.89
C PHE A 541 5.05 5.26 -28.00
N LEU A 542 4.00 5.03 -28.81
CA LEU A 542 3.61 5.93 -29.91
C LEU A 542 3.17 7.31 -29.40
N GLY A 543 2.44 7.35 -28.28
CA GLY A 543 2.03 8.62 -27.65
C GLY A 543 3.22 9.41 -27.11
N ASN A 544 4.13 8.75 -26.40
CA ASN A 544 5.28 9.41 -25.78
C ASN A 544 6.46 9.61 -26.76
N PHE A 545 6.37 9.14 -28.00
CA PHE A 545 7.49 9.14 -28.96
C PHE A 545 8.05 10.55 -29.25
N ALA A 546 7.18 11.55 -29.43
CA ALA A 546 7.59 12.92 -29.71
C ALA A 546 8.30 13.56 -28.51
N GLU A 547 7.77 13.37 -27.30
CA GLU A 547 8.35 13.86 -26.05
C GLU A 547 9.69 13.17 -25.75
N ASN A 548 9.76 11.84 -25.95
CA ASN A 548 10.99 11.06 -25.81
C ASN A 548 12.07 11.54 -26.80
N ILE A 549 11.71 11.83 -28.06
CA ILE A 549 12.66 12.43 -29.01
C ILE A 549 13.09 13.83 -28.55
N GLN A 550 12.17 14.66 -28.07
CA GLN A 550 12.51 16.01 -27.60
C GLN A 550 13.46 15.97 -26.39
N MET A 551 13.26 15.04 -25.45
CA MET A 551 14.13 14.81 -24.31
C MET A 551 15.51 14.26 -24.71
N LEU A 552 15.55 13.29 -25.63
CA LEU A 552 16.78 12.65 -26.09
C LEU A 552 17.55 13.47 -27.13
N THR A 553 16.92 14.47 -27.76
CA THR A 553 17.58 15.38 -28.70
C THR A 553 18.42 16.36 -27.88
N PRO A 554 19.75 16.38 -28.06
CA PRO A 554 20.61 17.29 -27.30
C PRO A 554 20.23 18.74 -27.61
N VAL A 555 19.83 19.47 -26.58
CA VAL A 555 19.57 20.91 -26.65
C VAL A 555 20.86 21.60 -27.11
N ARG A 556 20.88 22.12 -28.33
CA ARG A 556 22.00 22.92 -28.84
C ARG A 556 22.02 24.26 -28.13
N SER A 557 22.78 24.33 -27.03
CA SER A 557 23.16 25.58 -26.40
C SER A 557 23.98 26.44 -27.36
N TRP A 558 23.44 27.62 -27.68
CA TRP A 558 24.08 28.73 -28.37
C TRP A 558 23.86 30.00 -27.55
#